data_AF-A0A2V5T014-F1
#
_entry.id   AF-A0A2V5T014-F1
#
_cell.length_a   1.000
_cell.length_b   1.000
_cell.length_c   1.000
_cell.angle_alpha   90.00
_cell.angle_beta   90.00
_cell.angle_gamma   90.00
#
_symmetry.space_group_name_H-M   'P 1'
#
loop_
_entity.id
_entity.type
_entity.pdbx_description
1 polymer ?
#
loop_
_entity_poly.entity_id
_entity_poly.type
_entity_poly.pdbx_seq_one_letter_code
_entity_poly.pdbx_strand_id
1 'polypeptide(L)'
;MLNLVGPDMIVILLIVLLLFGAKKLPELARGMGRAVKEFSAARDDTEKELRQPGPNGVAPSKLLDTKSELSSARSSCGINRILDAPPPGTSLQKGT
;
A
#
# COMPACT_ATOMS: atom_id res chain seq x y z
N MET A 1 -2.39 20.48 25.33
CA MET A 1 -1.42 19.87 26.25
C MET A 1 -1.13 18.47 25.71
N LEU A 2 -0.19 18.17 24.82
CA LEU A 2 1.13 18.69 24.48
C LEU A 2 1.29 18.54 22.96
N ASN A 3 1.57 19.62 22.23
CA ASN A 3 1.88 19.56 20.80
C ASN A 3 3.36 19.22 20.60
N LEU A 4 3.84 18.11 21.18
CA LEU A 4 5.26 17.73 21.26
C LEU A 4 5.87 17.37 19.90
N VAL A 5 5.02 17.10 18.91
CA VAL A 5 5.42 16.83 17.51
C VAL A 5 5.60 18.14 16.71
N GLY A 6 5.26 19.29 17.30
CA GLY A 6 5.34 20.59 16.65
C GLY A 6 6.68 21.30 16.90
N PRO A 7 6.70 22.49 17.54
CA PRO A 7 7.89 23.33 17.64
C PRO A 7 9.10 22.66 18.32
N ASP A 8 8.86 21.81 19.32
CA ASP A 8 9.94 21.17 20.10
C ASP A 8 10.84 20.30 19.21
N MET A 9 10.27 19.48 18.33
CA MET A 9 11.05 18.67 17.39
C MET A 9 11.88 19.51 16.42
N ILE A 10 11.37 20.67 16.02
CA ILE A 10 12.11 21.63 15.18
C ILE A 10 13.27 22.27 15.92
N VAL A 11 13.11 22.57 17.22
CA VAL A 11 14.19 23.12 18.06
C VAL A 11 15.31 22.10 18.23
N ILE A 12 14.99 20.83 18.53
CA ILE A 12 16.00 19.76 18.61
C ILE A 12 16.70 19.59 17.26
N LEU A 13 15.97 19.55 16.15
CA LEU A 13 16.54 19.42 14.82
C LEU A 13 17.49 20.59 14.50
N LEU A 14 17.12 21.82 14.88
CA LEU A 14 17.94 22.99 14.69
C LEU A 14 19.24 22.91 15.50
N ILE A 15 19.18 22.49 16.78
CA ILE A 15 20.36 22.29 17.62
C ILE A 15 21.31 21.27 16.99
N VAL A 16 20.80 20.11 16.58
CA VAL A 16 21.57 19.07 15.88
C VAL A 16 22.18 19.60 14.58
N LEU A 17 21.43 20.43 13.83
CA LEU A 17 21.92 21.05 12.60
C LEU A 17 23.00 22.10 12.85
N LEU A 18 22.98 22.81 13.99
CA LEU A 18 24.06 23.72 14.38
C LEU A 18 25.33 22.95 14.78
N LEU A 19 25.17 21.85 15.53
CA LEU A 19 26.30 21.01 15.98
C LEU A 19 26.98 20.27 14.83
N PHE A 20 26.20 19.62 13.96
CA PHE A 20 26.72 18.83 12.85
C PHE A 20 26.82 19.61 11.54
N GLY A 21 26.08 20.70 11.38
CA GLY A 21 26.01 21.50 10.15
C GLY A 21 25.00 20.97 9.13
N ALA A 22 24.45 21.88 8.32
CA ALA A 22 23.46 21.57 7.28
C ALA A 22 23.94 20.58 6.20
N LYS A 23 25.25 20.44 6.01
CA LYS A 23 25.83 19.53 5.01
C LYS A 23 25.98 18.10 5.53
N LYS A 24 26.13 17.89 6.85
CA LYS A 24 26.42 16.56 7.40
C LYS A 24 25.19 15.66 7.55
N LEU A 25 24.04 16.23 7.87
CA LEU A 25 22.79 15.48 7.95
C LEU A 25 22.40 14.78 6.62
N PRO A 26 22.41 15.47 5.45
CA PRO A 26 22.14 14.81 4.17
C PRO A 26 23.29 13.90 3.69
N GLU A 27 24.54 14.20 4.05
CA GLU A 27 25.70 13.37 3.74
C GLU A 27 25.62 12.01 4.47
N LEU A 28 25.29 12.02 5.76
CA LEU A 28 25.02 10.83 6.56
C LEU A 28 23.79 10.06 6.06
N ALA A 29 22.69 10.77 5.76
CA ALA A 29 21.48 10.14 5.23
C ALA A 29 21.74 9.44 3.88
N ARG A 30 22.54 10.05 3.00
CA ARG A 30 22.95 9.44 1.72
C ARG A 30 23.80 8.20 1.92
N GLY A 31 24.79 8.25 2.82
CA GLY A 31 25.63 7.09 3.14
C GLY A 31 24.83 5.95 3.76
N MET A 32 24.03 6.25 4.78
CA MET A 32 23.17 5.27 5.46
C MET A 32 22.11 4.69 4.51
N GLY A 33 21.50 5.51 3.65
CA GLY A 33 20.51 5.05 2.68
C GLY A 33 21.10 4.09 1.64
N ARG A 34 22.36 4.27 1.22
CA ARG A 34 23.07 3.32 0.36
C ARG A 34 23.36 2.01 1.11
N ALA A 35 23.87 2.10 2.33
CA ALA A 35 24.14 0.94 3.17
C ALA A 35 22.88 0.09 3.43
N VAL A 36 21.76 0.73 3.79
CA VAL A 36 20.48 0.06 4.00
C VAL A 36 19.98 -0.58 2.69
N LYS A 37 20.11 0.10 1.55
CA LYS A 37 19.70 -0.44 0.25
C LYS A 37 20.49 -1.69 -0.14
N GLU A 38 21.81 -1.65 -0.02
CA GLU A 38 22.69 -2.79 -0.33
C GLU A 38 22.46 -3.94 0.65
N PHE A 39 22.23 -3.62 1.92
CA PHE A 39 21.90 -4.61 2.94
C PHE A 39 20.56 -5.30 2.70
N SER A 40 19.52 -4.55 2.31
CA SER A 40 18.23 -5.14 1.94
C SER A 40 18.35 -6.02 0.69
N ALA A 41 19.08 -5.58 -0.33
CA ALA A 41 19.30 -6.38 -1.54
C ALA A 41 20.03 -7.70 -1.24
N ALA A 42 21.08 -7.65 -0.42
CA ALA A 42 21.80 -8.85 0.01
C ALA A 42 20.90 -9.79 0.84
N ARG A 43 20.01 -9.24 1.68
CA ARG A 43 19.03 -10.03 2.43
C ARG A 43 18.00 -10.69 1.52
N ASP A 44 17.49 -9.96 0.53
CA ASP A 44 16.52 -10.49 -0.43
C ASP A 44 17.12 -11.61 -1.28
N ASP A 45 18.38 -11.46 -1.71
CA ASP A 45 19.08 -12.49 -2.48
C ASP A 45 19.39 -13.72 -1.61
N THR A 46 19.78 -13.51 -0.35
CA THR A 46 19.96 -14.61 0.62
C THR A 46 18.63 -15.36 0.85
N GLU A 47 17.51 -14.66 1.00
CA GLU A 47 16.22 -15.31 1.18
C GLU A 47 15.76 -16.03 -0.11
N LYS A 48 16.04 -15.49 -1.30
CA LYS A 48 15.74 -16.16 -2.57
C LYS A 48 16.56 -17.44 -2.78
N GLU A 49 17.83 -17.43 -2.39
CA GLU A 49 18.72 -18.59 -2.50
C GLU A 49 18.35 -19.68 -1.48
N LEU A 50 17.93 -19.29 -0.28
CA LEU A 50 17.35 -20.20 0.72
C LEU A 50 15.94 -20.71 0.33
N ARG A 51 15.27 -20.10 -0.66
CA ARG A 51 13.87 -20.39 -1.04
C ARG A 51 13.66 -21.16 -2.35
N GLN A 52 14.69 -21.62 -3.08
CA GLN A 52 14.43 -22.50 -4.23
C GLN A 52 14.61 -24.00 -3.93
N PRO A 53 13.74 -24.89 -4.44
CA PRO A 53 12.72 -24.67 -5.47
C PRO A 53 11.28 -24.97 -4.99
N GLY A 54 10.39 -23.99 -5.13
CA GLY A 54 8.95 -24.19 -5.05
C GLY A 54 8.26 -23.03 -5.76
N PRO A 55 7.53 -23.26 -6.87
CA PRO A 55 6.81 -22.19 -7.53
C PRO A 55 5.75 -21.68 -6.56
N ASN A 56 5.70 -20.35 -6.37
CA ASN A 56 4.78 -19.57 -5.50
C ASN A 56 5.44 -18.97 -4.25
N GLY A 57 6.29 -17.97 -4.44
CA GLY A 57 6.73 -17.03 -3.41
C GLY A 57 6.33 -15.60 -3.79
N VAL A 58 5.19 -15.16 -3.28
CA VAL A 58 4.56 -13.85 -3.49
C VAL A 58 5.49 -12.68 -3.13
N ALA A 59 5.76 -11.83 -4.14
CA ALA A 59 6.23 -10.47 -3.91
C ALA A 59 5.13 -9.67 -3.19
N PRO A 60 5.42 -8.96 -2.08
CA PRO A 60 4.45 -8.07 -1.44
C PRO A 60 4.37 -6.73 -2.20
N SER A 61 4.09 -6.79 -3.50
CA SER A 61 3.86 -5.61 -4.35
C SER A 61 2.40 -5.44 -4.76
N LYS A 62 1.50 -6.35 -4.37
CA LYS A 62 0.05 -6.19 -4.60
C LYS A 62 -0.62 -5.49 -3.43
N LEU A 63 -0.40 -4.18 -3.27
CA LEU A 63 -1.31 -3.33 -2.49
C LEU A 63 -1.67 -1.99 -3.14
N LEU A 64 -1.16 -1.70 -4.36
CA LEU A 64 -1.39 -0.39 -4.98
C LEU A 64 -2.11 -0.43 -6.34
N ASP A 65 -2.36 -1.61 -6.93
CA ASP A 65 -3.01 -1.69 -8.25
C ASP A 65 -4.52 -2.04 -8.22
N THR A 66 -5.08 -2.44 -7.09
CA THR A 66 -6.52 -2.78 -6.97
C THR A 66 -7.37 -1.58 -6.57
N LYS A 67 -7.21 -0.45 -7.25
CA LYS A 67 -8.21 0.64 -7.20
C LYS A 67 -8.39 1.37 -8.54
N SER A 68 -7.45 1.25 -9.48
CA SER A 68 -7.57 1.94 -10.78
C SER A 68 -8.35 1.14 -11.83
N GLU A 69 -8.45 -0.18 -11.70
CA GLU A 69 -9.20 -1.08 -12.61
C GLU A 69 -10.63 -1.38 -12.12
N LEU A 70 -11.21 -0.57 -11.23
CA LEU A 70 -12.64 -0.64 -10.88
C LEU A 70 -13.46 0.51 -11.49
N SER A 71 -12.80 1.47 -12.15
CA SER A 71 -13.47 2.60 -12.81
C SER A 71 -13.66 2.41 -14.32
N SER A 72 -12.90 1.51 -14.97
CA SER A 72 -12.91 1.36 -16.44
C SER A 72 -13.83 0.23 -16.94
N ALA A 73 -14.04 -0.84 -16.16
CA ALA A 73 -14.90 -1.97 -16.54
C ALA A 73 -16.40 -1.78 -16.26
N ARG A 74 -16.86 -0.56 -15.91
CA ARG A 74 -18.30 -0.24 -15.76
C ARG A 74 -18.91 0.38 -17.02
N SER A 75 -18.11 0.64 -18.06
CA SER A 75 -18.56 1.42 -19.23
C SER A 75 -18.89 0.62 -20.48
N SER A 76 -18.66 -0.71 -20.57
CA SER A 76 -18.92 -1.43 -21.82
C SER A 76 -19.54 -2.83 -21.75
N CYS A 77 -19.82 -3.39 -20.57
CA CYS A 77 -20.47 -4.71 -20.48
C CYS A 77 -21.87 -4.59 -19.88
N GLY A 78 -22.87 -4.60 -20.77
CA GLY A 78 -24.28 -4.65 -20.41
C GLY A 78 -24.65 -5.99 -19.77
N ILE A 79 -24.85 -5.97 -18.45
CA ILE A 79 -25.37 -7.14 -17.70
C ILE A 79 -26.35 -6.77 -16.60
N ASN A 80 -26.71 -5.49 -16.41
CA ASN A 80 -27.77 -5.12 -15.46
C ASN A 80 -29.16 -5.22 -16.09
N ARG A 81 -29.50 -6.42 -16.57
CA ARG A 81 -30.83 -6.80 -17.06
C ARG A 81 -31.53 -7.80 -16.12
N ILE A 82 -31.10 -7.86 -14.87
CA ILE A 82 -31.64 -8.77 -13.84
C ILE A 82 -32.68 -8.06 -12.95
N LEU A 83 -32.97 -6.77 -13.19
CA LEU A 83 -33.97 -6.00 -12.43
C LEU A 83 -35.28 -5.71 -13.20
N ASP A 84 -35.64 -6.55 -14.16
CA ASP A 84 -36.92 -6.49 -14.90
C ASP A 84 -37.65 -7.85 -14.90
N ALA A 85 -37.59 -8.60 -13.80
CA ALA A 85 -38.50 -9.73 -13.60
C ALA A 85 -39.79 -9.21 -12.91
N PRO A 86 -40.93 -9.12 -13.61
CA PRO A 86 -42.21 -8.83 -12.98
C PRO A 86 -42.58 -9.95 -11.99
N PRO A 87 -43.19 -9.65 -10.83
CA PRO A 87 -43.53 -10.65 -9.83
C PRO A 87 -44.58 -11.64 -10.38
N PRO A 88 -44.37 -12.96 -10.28
CA PRO A 88 -45.37 -13.94 -10.68
C PRO A 88 -46.53 -13.93 -9.67
N GLY A 89 -47.60 -13.22 -10.03
CA GLY A 89 -48.91 -13.41 -9.42
C GLY A 89 -49.50 -14.72 -9.90
N THR A 90 -49.63 -15.71 -9.01
CA THR A 90 -50.70 -16.72 -9.02
C THR A 90 -50.62 -17.55 -7.74
N SER A 91 -51.01 -16.94 -6.62
CA SER A 91 -51.53 -17.69 -5.47
C SER A 91 -53.05 -17.68 -5.57
N LEU A 92 -53.56 -18.56 -6.42
CA LEU A 92 -54.96 -18.97 -6.43
C LEU A 92 -55.19 -19.81 -5.16
N GLN A 93 -55.54 -19.15 -4.05
CA GLN A 93 -56.09 -19.83 -2.87
C GLN A 93 -56.92 -18.87 -1.99
N LYS A 94 -58.22 -18.83 -2.26
CA LYS A 94 -59.35 -18.68 -1.33
C LYS A 94 -60.61 -18.98 -2.17
N GLY A 95 -61.51 -19.89 -1.82
CA GLY A 95 -61.87 -20.33 -0.48
C GLY A 95 -63.02 -19.46 0.03
N THR A 96 -64.23 -19.88 -0.33
CA THR A 96 -65.55 -19.44 0.17
C THR A 96 -66.06 -18.07 -0.28
#